data_AF-A0A9D7S6M5-F1
#
_entry.id   AF-A0A9D7S6M5-F1
#
_cell.length_a   1.000
_cell.length_b   1.000
_cell.length_c   1.000
_cell.angle_alpha   90.00
_cell.angle_beta   90.00
_cell.angle_gamma   90.00
#
_symmetry.space_group_name_H-M   'P 1'
#
loop_
_entity.id
_entity.type
_entity.pdbx_description
1 polymer ?
#
loop_
_entity_poly.entity_id
_entity_poly.type
_entity_poly.pdbx_seq_one_letter_code
_entity_poly.pdbx_strand_id
1 'polypeptide(L)'
;MGKNGLYEYFDTLGNLIESKMYHDNKLDGTRKIYEKGALYSIEQYVNDEFHGTYQVFYPNGQLKLEGNYVHNVLTGTLKTYYENQQIKEIVEMANNEENGPFVEFHISGTKKAEGTYLNGPNEHGLLQLYDSTGELIRKMNCDHGICNTIWKKDSI
;
A
#
# COMPACT_ATOMS: atom_id res chain seq x y z
N MET A 1 -37.94 5.94 0.28
CA MET A 1 -37.04 6.41 1.35
C MET A 1 -35.63 6.02 0.96
N GLY A 2 -34.69 6.95 1.01
CA GLY A 2 -33.31 6.70 0.60
C GLY A 2 -32.44 6.15 1.73
N LYS A 3 -31.29 5.58 1.39
CA LYS A 3 -30.29 5.15 2.38
C LYS A 3 -29.65 6.36 3.06
N ASN A 4 -29.61 6.35 4.39
CA ASN A 4 -28.93 7.34 5.21
C ASN A 4 -28.48 6.68 6.51
N GLY A 5 -27.27 6.96 6.98
CA GLY A 5 -26.68 6.30 8.15
C GLY A 5 -26.00 4.98 7.83
N LEU A 6 -25.76 4.18 8.88
CA LEU A 6 -24.91 2.99 8.82
C LEU A 6 -25.71 1.79 8.33
N TYR A 7 -25.14 1.06 7.37
CA TYR A 7 -25.68 -0.18 6.86
C TYR A 7 -24.66 -1.29 7.08
N GLU A 8 -25.09 -2.36 7.71
CA GLU A 8 -24.30 -3.56 7.98
C GLU A 8 -24.80 -4.72 7.14
N TYR A 9 -23.86 -5.52 6.64
CA TYR A 9 -24.11 -6.67 5.79
C TYR A 9 -23.49 -7.90 6.42
N PHE A 10 -24.28 -8.96 6.47
CA PHE A 10 -23.92 -10.22 7.11
C PHE A 10 -23.96 -11.35 6.08
N ASP A 11 -23.12 -12.36 6.26
CA ASP A 11 -23.21 -13.60 5.49
C ASP A 11 -24.41 -14.48 5.92
N THR A 12 -24.58 -15.65 5.30
CA THR A 12 -25.68 -16.58 5.62
C THR A 12 -25.58 -17.20 7.01
N LEU A 13 -24.42 -17.12 7.66
CA LEU A 13 -24.16 -17.60 9.01
C LEU A 13 -24.32 -16.49 10.06
N GLY A 14 -24.59 -15.25 9.62
CA GLY A 14 -24.75 -14.10 10.49
C GLY A 14 -23.45 -13.39 10.87
N ASN A 15 -22.33 -13.70 10.21
CA ASN A 15 -21.07 -12.98 10.45
C ASN A 15 -21.09 -11.64 9.72
N LEU A 16 -20.65 -10.57 10.38
CA LEU A 16 -20.47 -9.26 9.74
C LEU A 16 -19.37 -9.35 8.69
N ILE A 17 -19.68 -9.00 7.44
CA ILE A 17 -18.73 -9.02 6.32
C ILE A 17 -18.43 -7.61 5.80
N GLU A 18 -19.32 -6.66 6.06
CA GLU A 18 -19.19 -5.31 5.52
C GLU A 18 -20.05 -4.30 6.27
N SER A 19 -19.53 -3.09 6.48
CA SER A 19 -20.29 -1.94 6.99
C SER A 19 -20.07 -0.73 6.09
N LYS A 20 -21.12 0.04 5.79
CA LYS A 20 -21.08 1.21 4.89
C LYS A 20 -21.81 2.41 5.48
N MET A 21 -21.21 3.58 5.36
CA MET A 21 -21.86 4.86 5.65
C MET A 21 -22.53 5.42 4.40
N TYR A 22 -23.81 5.79 4.52
CA TYR A 22 -24.57 6.44 3.47
C TYR A 22 -25.04 7.83 3.87
N HIS A 23 -25.02 8.76 2.92
CA HIS A 23 -25.69 10.05 2.98
C HIS A 23 -26.46 10.26 1.66
N ASP A 24 -27.75 10.56 1.74
CA ASP A 24 -28.61 10.80 0.57
C ASP A 24 -28.50 9.75 -0.56
N ASN A 25 -28.55 8.46 -0.19
CA ASN A 25 -28.38 7.28 -1.05
C ASN A 25 -26.98 7.00 -1.59
N LYS A 26 -26.00 7.84 -1.30
CA LYS A 26 -24.62 7.68 -1.76
C LYS A 26 -23.73 7.18 -0.63
N LEU A 27 -22.70 6.42 -0.96
CA LEU A 27 -21.62 6.13 -0.04
C LEU A 27 -20.87 7.44 0.26
N ASP A 28 -20.92 7.82 1.53
CA ASP A 28 -20.29 9.04 2.01
C ASP A 28 -19.87 8.80 3.45
N GLY A 29 -18.56 8.75 3.67
CA GLY A 29 -17.92 8.29 4.88
C GLY A 29 -17.29 6.90 4.75
N THR A 30 -17.21 6.19 5.88
CA THR A 30 -16.38 4.98 5.97
C THR A 30 -17.09 3.72 5.49
N ARG A 31 -16.38 2.92 4.68
CA ARG A 31 -16.67 1.51 4.42
C ARG A 31 -15.63 0.65 5.13
N LYS A 32 -16.08 -0.45 5.74
CA LYS A 32 -15.21 -1.47 6.34
C LYS A 32 -15.57 -2.83 5.76
N ILE A 33 -14.54 -3.61 5.44
CA ILE A 33 -14.68 -5.00 4.98
C ILE A 33 -14.09 -5.90 6.06
N TYR A 34 -14.77 -7.02 6.31
CA TYR A 34 -14.36 -8.03 7.27
C TYR A 34 -14.16 -9.37 6.57
N GLU A 35 -13.06 -10.06 6.86
CA GLU A 35 -12.77 -11.40 6.35
C GLU A 35 -12.57 -12.35 7.52
N LYS A 36 -13.32 -13.46 7.53
CA LYS A 36 -13.27 -14.48 8.61
C LYS A 36 -13.43 -13.87 10.01
N GLY A 37 -14.26 -12.82 10.13
CA GLY A 37 -14.52 -12.10 11.38
C GLY A 37 -13.48 -11.06 11.78
N ALA A 38 -12.36 -10.92 11.05
CA ALA A 38 -11.35 -9.91 11.29
C ALA A 38 -11.56 -8.69 10.36
N LEU A 39 -11.26 -7.49 10.84
CA LEU A 39 -11.24 -6.29 10.00
C LEU A 39 -10.16 -6.45 8.92
N TYR A 40 -10.56 -6.36 7.66
CA TYR A 40 -9.67 -6.53 6.51
C TYR A 40 -9.28 -5.19 5.89
N SER A 41 -10.23 -4.29 5.64
CA SER A 41 -9.96 -2.96 5.08
C SER A 41 -10.82 -1.86 5.70
N ILE A 42 -10.28 -0.65 5.68
CA ILE A 42 -11.00 0.60 5.89
C ILE A 42 -10.82 1.44 4.62
N GLU A 43 -11.94 1.93 4.11
CA GLU A 43 -12.03 2.76 2.90
C GLU A 43 -12.85 4.01 3.21
N GLN A 44 -12.45 5.15 2.66
CA GLN A 44 -13.22 6.40 2.74
C GLN A 44 -13.86 6.74 1.40
N TYR A 45 -15.10 7.18 1.48
CA TYR A 45 -15.89 7.60 0.33
C TYR A 45 -16.41 9.01 0.51
N VAL A 46 -16.54 9.73 -0.60
CA VAL A 46 -17.30 10.98 -0.72
C VAL A 46 -18.15 10.86 -1.97
N ASN A 47 -19.49 10.93 -1.83
CA ASN A 47 -20.41 10.84 -2.97
C ASN A 47 -20.17 9.64 -3.93
N ASP A 48 -20.05 8.43 -3.39
CA ASP A 48 -19.76 7.18 -4.12
C ASP A 48 -18.34 7.05 -4.71
N GLU A 49 -17.47 8.04 -4.52
CA GLU A 49 -16.07 7.98 -4.96
C GLU A 49 -15.14 7.65 -3.81
N PHE A 50 -14.16 6.76 -4.04
CA PHE A 50 -13.05 6.58 -3.12
C PHE A 50 -12.28 7.89 -2.96
N HIS A 51 -12.28 8.42 -1.74
CA HIS A 51 -11.66 9.69 -1.43
C HIS A 51 -11.21 9.69 0.03
N GLY A 52 -9.91 9.84 0.26
CA GLY A 52 -9.29 9.80 1.58
C GLY A 52 -8.53 8.50 1.82
N THR A 53 -8.41 8.13 3.09
CA THR A 53 -7.56 7.03 3.54
C THR A 53 -8.06 5.67 3.03
N TYR A 54 -7.11 4.86 2.58
CA TYR A 54 -7.27 3.44 2.33
C TYR A 54 -6.29 2.65 3.21
N GLN A 55 -6.81 1.70 3.98
CA GLN A 55 -6.01 0.86 4.87
C GLN A 55 -6.40 -0.60 4.71
N VAL A 56 -5.39 -1.47 4.75
CA VAL A 56 -5.56 -2.93 4.79
C VAL A 56 -4.85 -3.47 6.01
N PHE A 57 -5.42 -4.50 6.63
CA PHE A 57 -4.92 -5.07 7.87
C PHE A 57 -4.55 -6.55 7.68
N TYR A 58 -3.59 -7.01 8.47
CA TYR A 58 -3.31 -8.42 8.67
C TYR A 58 -4.42 -9.08 9.50
N PRO A 59 -4.57 -10.43 9.45
CA PRO A 59 -5.57 -11.14 10.26
C PRO A 59 -5.47 -10.90 11.77
N ASN A 60 -4.29 -10.52 12.26
CA ASN A 60 -4.04 -10.18 13.66
C ASN A 60 -4.43 -8.72 14.02
N GLY A 61 -4.99 -7.96 13.07
CA GLY A 61 -5.43 -6.57 13.23
C GLY A 61 -4.36 -5.51 13.04
N GLN A 62 -3.12 -5.90 12.74
CA GLN A 62 -2.03 -4.96 12.48
C GLN A 62 -2.10 -4.37 11.07
N LEU A 63 -1.62 -3.15 10.90
CA LEU A 63 -1.66 -2.44 9.62
C LEU A 63 -0.73 -3.12 8.61
N LYS A 64 -1.26 -3.49 7.45
CA LYS A 64 -0.50 -4.12 6.36
C LYS A 64 -0.11 -3.12 5.29
N LEU A 65 -1.01 -2.19 4.97
CA LEU A 65 -0.83 -1.20 3.92
C LEU A 65 -1.68 0.03 4.24
N GLU A 66 -1.16 1.21 3.93
CA GLU A 66 -1.94 2.45 3.90
C GLU A 66 -1.57 3.34 2.72
N GLY A 67 -2.58 4.01 2.17
CA GLY A 67 -2.45 4.99 1.09
C GLY A 67 -3.62 5.97 1.08
N ASN A 68 -3.67 6.83 0.08
CA ASN A 68 -4.72 7.84 -0.06
C ASN A 68 -5.28 7.88 -1.49
N TYR A 69 -6.60 7.90 -1.59
CA TYR A 69 -7.31 8.09 -2.85
C TYR A 69 -7.82 9.52 -2.96
N VAL A 70 -7.74 10.08 -4.16
CA VAL A 70 -8.39 11.34 -4.55
C VAL A 70 -9.22 11.05 -5.79
N HIS A 71 -10.54 11.11 -5.68
CA HIS A 71 -11.48 10.85 -6.78
C HIS A 71 -11.22 9.50 -7.50
N ASN A 72 -11.17 8.41 -6.72
CA ASN A 72 -10.85 7.05 -7.20
C ASN A 72 -9.43 6.85 -7.73
N VAL A 73 -8.54 7.81 -7.55
CA VAL A 73 -7.12 7.71 -7.95
C VAL A 73 -6.24 7.63 -6.72
N LEU A 74 -5.57 6.49 -6.52
CA LEU A 74 -4.48 6.34 -5.57
C LEU A 74 -3.30 7.19 -6.04
N THR A 75 -2.89 8.12 -5.19
CA THR A 75 -1.81 9.05 -5.48
C THR A 75 -1.05 9.43 -4.21
N GLY A 76 0.20 9.86 -4.38
CA GLY A 76 1.10 10.14 -3.27
C GLY A 76 1.71 8.87 -2.73
N THR A 77 2.09 8.91 -1.45
CA THR A 77 2.83 7.80 -0.85
C THR A 77 1.93 6.63 -0.45
N LEU A 78 2.27 5.44 -0.93
CA LEU A 78 1.79 4.15 -0.42
C LEU A 78 2.84 3.56 0.52
N LYS A 79 2.42 3.11 1.70
CA LYS A 79 3.28 2.41 2.64
C LYS A 79 2.80 1.00 2.86
N THR A 80 3.72 0.05 2.88
CA THR A 80 3.45 -1.31 3.32
C THR A 80 4.28 -1.65 4.55
N TYR A 81 3.77 -2.56 5.36
CA TYR A 81 4.33 -2.92 6.65
C TYR A 81 4.54 -4.43 6.72
N TYR A 82 5.52 -4.86 7.51
CA TYR A 82 5.63 -6.23 7.99
C TYR A 82 4.66 -6.48 9.15
N GLU A 83 4.38 -7.75 9.48
CA GLU A 83 3.56 -8.10 10.66
C GLU A 83 4.19 -7.63 11.99
N ASN A 84 5.49 -7.36 12.05
CA ASN A 84 6.08 -6.73 13.25
C ASN A 84 5.85 -5.20 13.31
N GLN A 85 5.00 -4.66 12.44
CA GLN A 85 4.68 -3.23 12.26
C GLN A 85 5.84 -2.36 11.80
N GLN A 86 6.98 -2.94 11.43
CA GLN A 86 8.03 -2.19 10.75
C GLN A 86 7.64 -1.92 9.31
N ILE A 87 8.05 -0.77 8.79
CA ILE A 87 7.86 -0.43 7.38
C ILE A 87 8.60 -1.45 6.53
N LYS A 88 7.91 -1.99 5.53
CA LYS A 88 8.45 -2.87 4.51
C LYS A 88 8.84 -2.08 3.27
N GLU A 89 7.98 -1.16 2.86
CA GLU A 89 8.16 -0.38 1.64
C GLU A 89 7.45 0.97 1.74
N ILE A 90 8.07 1.97 1.13
CA ILE A 90 7.47 3.27 0.85
C ILE A 90 7.64 3.50 -0.65
N VAL A 91 6.54 3.71 -1.37
CA VAL A 91 6.54 3.91 -2.82
C VAL A 91 5.62 5.07 -3.20
N GLU A 92 6.03 5.85 -4.20
CA GLU A 92 5.20 6.91 -4.77
C GLU A 92 4.23 6.34 -5.82
N MET A 93 2.95 6.71 -5.69
CA MET A 93 1.88 6.33 -6.59
C MET A 93 1.44 7.52 -7.44
N ALA A 94 1.26 7.30 -8.73
CA ALA A 94 0.59 8.23 -9.63
C ALA A 94 -0.40 7.48 -10.51
N ASN A 95 -1.64 7.97 -10.59
CA ASN A 95 -2.69 7.38 -11.45
C ASN A 95 -2.94 5.89 -11.18
N ASN A 96 -2.96 5.47 -9.91
CA ASN A 96 -3.08 4.06 -9.48
C ASN A 96 -1.90 3.15 -9.83
N GLU A 97 -0.78 3.69 -10.30
CA GLU A 97 0.44 2.93 -10.62
C GLU A 97 1.61 3.42 -9.78
N GLU A 98 2.54 2.51 -9.46
CA GLU A 98 3.83 2.88 -8.89
C GLU A 98 4.59 3.73 -9.91
N ASN A 99 4.95 4.95 -9.53
CA ASN A 99 5.61 5.87 -10.43
C ASN A 99 6.32 6.97 -9.65
N GLY A 100 7.63 6.79 -9.46
CA GLY A 100 8.45 7.67 -8.64
C GLY A 100 9.35 6.90 -7.68
N PRO A 101 9.91 7.57 -6.68
CA PRO A 101 10.87 6.98 -5.78
C PRO A 101 10.26 5.87 -4.92
N PHE A 102 11.06 4.85 -4.63
CA PHE A 102 10.72 3.84 -3.62
C PHE A 102 11.89 3.57 -2.68
N VAL A 103 11.57 3.11 -1.48
CA VAL A 103 12.52 2.58 -0.51
C VAL A 103 11.94 1.31 0.10
N GLU A 104 12.67 0.21 -0.01
CA GLU A 104 12.37 -1.04 0.69
C GLU A 104 13.26 -1.18 1.93
N PHE A 105 12.73 -1.85 2.94
CA PHE A 105 13.43 -2.12 4.20
C PHE A 105 13.46 -3.62 4.48
N HIS A 106 14.47 -4.06 5.21
CA HIS A 106 14.49 -5.38 5.85
C HIS A 106 13.54 -5.40 7.04
N ILE A 107 13.17 -6.59 7.51
CA ILE A 107 12.33 -6.79 8.72
C ILE A 107 12.98 -6.30 10.01
N SER A 108 14.26 -5.90 9.97
CA SER A 108 14.98 -5.21 11.05
C SER A 108 14.80 -3.69 11.00
N GLY A 109 14.27 -3.14 9.91
CA GLY A 109 14.11 -1.71 9.66
C GLY A 109 15.31 -1.07 8.95
N THR A 110 16.36 -1.84 8.64
CA THR A 110 17.48 -1.34 7.83
C THR A 110 17.07 -1.26 6.36
N LYS A 111 17.58 -0.25 5.64
CA LYS A 111 17.29 -0.09 4.21
C LYS A 111 17.76 -1.35 3.46
N LYS A 112 16.92 -1.85 2.55
CA LYS A 112 17.17 -3.02 1.70
C LYS A 112 17.42 -2.61 0.25
N ALA A 113 16.60 -1.71 -0.26
CA ALA A 113 16.72 -1.18 -1.61
C ALA A 113 16.20 0.25 -1.67
N GLU A 114 16.71 1.04 -2.60
CA GLU A 114 16.09 2.29 -3.02
C GLU A 114 16.32 2.52 -4.51
N GLY A 115 15.33 3.13 -5.15
CA GLY A 115 15.34 3.38 -6.58
C GLY A 115 14.14 4.20 -7.02
N THR A 116 13.77 4.06 -8.28
CA THR A 116 12.61 4.71 -8.88
C THR A 116 11.87 3.72 -9.76
N TYR A 117 10.55 3.69 -9.65
CA TYR A 117 9.66 2.99 -10.56
C TYR A 117 9.15 3.96 -11.64
N LEU A 118 8.93 3.44 -12.85
CA LEU A 118 8.39 4.21 -13.96
C LEU A 118 7.31 3.41 -14.70
N ASN A 119 6.10 3.98 -14.80
CA ASN A 119 4.94 3.37 -15.46
C ASN A 119 4.64 1.97 -14.91
N GLY A 120 4.38 1.89 -13.60
CA GLY A 120 4.20 0.65 -12.87
C GLY A 120 5.51 0.15 -12.24
N PRO A 121 5.60 -1.13 -11.84
CA PRO A 121 6.68 -1.69 -11.03
C PRO A 121 7.99 -1.94 -11.83
N ASN A 122 8.27 -1.09 -12.82
CA ASN A 122 9.48 -1.19 -13.64
C ASN A 122 10.56 -0.28 -13.04
N GLU A 123 11.60 -0.87 -12.48
CA GLU A 123 12.76 -0.12 -11.98
C GLU A 123 13.40 0.70 -13.12
N HIS A 124 13.70 1.97 -12.85
CA HIS A 124 14.29 2.90 -13.80
C HIS A 124 15.32 3.81 -13.13
N GLY A 125 16.43 4.04 -13.81
CA GLY A 125 17.56 4.82 -13.28
C GLY A 125 18.42 4.03 -12.29
N LEU A 126 18.94 4.71 -11.27
CA LEU A 126 19.84 4.10 -10.31
C LEU A 126 19.06 3.28 -9.28
N LEU A 127 19.39 1.98 -9.19
CA LEU A 127 18.96 1.09 -8.12
C LEU A 127 20.14 0.82 -7.17
N GLN A 128 19.91 0.96 -5.87
CA GLN A 128 20.89 0.66 -4.83
C GLN A 128 20.37 -0.44 -3.92
N LEU A 129 21.19 -1.46 -3.66
CA LEU A 129 20.87 -2.59 -2.79
C LEU A 129 21.80 -2.63 -1.59
N TYR A 130 21.24 -2.95 -0.44
CA TYR A 130 21.90 -2.94 0.86
C TYR A 130 21.69 -4.28 1.59
N ASP A 131 22.70 -4.73 2.32
CA ASP A 131 22.56 -5.90 3.19
C ASP A 131 21.81 -5.58 4.49
N SER A 132 21.61 -6.59 5.35
CA SER A 132 20.86 -6.44 6.60
C SER A 132 21.55 -5.53 7.63
N THR A 133 22.84 -5.27 7.49
CA THR A 133 23.60 -4.32 8.33
C THR A 133 23.48 -2.88 7.83
N GLY A 134 22.89 -2.69 6.64
CA GLY A 134 22.77 -1.40 5.98
C GLY A 134 23.96 -1.05 5.09
N GLU A 135 24.86 -2.00 4.83
CA GLU A 135 25.99 -1.77 3.94
C GLU A 135 25.55 -1.88 2.47
N LEU A 136 25.99 -0.93 1.64
CA LEU A 136 25.73 -0.96 0.21
C LEU A 136 26.49 -2.12 -0.43
N ILE A 137 25.77 -3.03 -1.10
CA ILE A 137 26.35 -4.23 -1.73
C ILE A 137 26.28 -4.20 -3.25
N ARG A 138 25.37 -3.42 -3.83
CA ARG A 138 25.21 -3.36 -5.29
C ARG A 138 24.62 -2.03 -5.75
N LYS A 139 25.07 -1.56 -6.91
CA LYS A 139 24.39 -0.52 -7.69
C LYS A 139 24.10 -1.05 -9.09
N MET A 140 22.92 -0.75 -9.60
CA MET A 140 22.49 -1.11 -10.94
C MET A 140 21.94 0.12 -11.65
N ASN A 141 22.11 0.18 -12.98
CA ASN A 141 21.38 1.12 -13.81
C ASN A 141 20.27 0.36 -14.53
N CYS A 142 19.04 0.80 -14.34
CA CYS A 142 17.83 0.15 -14.81
C CYS A 142 17.18 0.97 -15.93
N ASP A 143 16.70 0.28 -16.96
CA ASP A 143 15.90 0.87 -18.02
C ASP A 143 14.66 -0.02 -18.25
N HIS A 144 13.47 0.51 -17.93
CA HIS A 144 12.20 -0.19 -18.03
C HIS A 144 12.22 -1.61 -17.43
N GLY A 145 12.74 -1.72 -16.19
CA GLY A 145 12.84 -2.98 -15.43
C GLY A 145 14.04 -3.86 -15.78
N ILE A 146 14.84 -3.50 -16.79
CA ILE A 146 16.07 -4.23 -17.14
C ILE A 146 17.26 -3.55 -16.47
N CYS A 147 17.83 -4.22 -15.47
CA CYS A 147 18.90 -3.67 -14.65
C CYS A 147 20.27 -4.28 -14.93
N ASN A 148 21.26 -3.43 -15.18
CA ASN A 148 22.66 -3.83 -15.37
C ASN A 148 23.50 -3.41 -14.16
N THR A 149 24.32 -4.32 -13.65
CA THR A 149 25.21 -4.01 -12.52
C THR A 149 26.32 -3.07 -12.96
N ILE A 150 26.42 -1.93 -12.30
CA ILE A 150 27.47 -0.94 -12.53
C ILE A 150 28.50 -0.94 -11.40
N TRP A 151 28.13 -1.47 -10.25
CA TRP A 151 29.03 -1.64 -9.11
C TRP A 151 28.53 -2.76 -8.20
N LYS A 152 29.46 -3.52 -7.61
CA LYS A 152 29.20 -4.48 -6.55
C LYS A 152 30.31 -4.37 -5.51
N LYS A 153 29.97 -4.61 -4.25
CA LYS A 153 30.97 -4.74 -3.19
C LYS A 153 31.84 -5.97 -3.47
N ASP A 154 33.15 -5.82 -3.31
CA ASP A 154 34.08 -6.95 -3.41
C ASP A 154 33.85 -7.92 -2.25
N SER A 155 33.85 -9.22 -2.56
CA SER A 155 33.86 -10.26 -1.53
C SER A 155 35.22 -10.24 -0.82
N ILE A 156 35.21 -10.16 0.50
CA ILE A 156 36.41 -10.35 1.35
C ILE A 156 36.84 -11.82 1.30
#